data_AF-A0A4Q1A8V1-F1
#
_entry.id   AF-A0A4Q1A8V1-F1
#
_cell.length_a   1.000
_cell.length_b   1.000
_cell.length_c   1.000
_cell.angle_alpha   90.00
_cell.angle_beta   90.00
_cell.angle_gamma   90.00
#
_symmetry.space_group_name_H-M   'P 1'
#
loop_
_entity.id
_entity.type
_entity.pdbx_description
1 polymer ?
#
loop_
_entity_poly.entity_id
_entity_poly.type
_entity_poly.pdbx_seq_one_letter_code
_entity_poly.pdbx_strand_id
1 'polypeptide(L)'
;MADDDDKTEEPTPKKIEDAKKEGNVNKSMEVTGAAILFFGSIYLLFFSSHFWIQIQKMMMYIYSFIGQDLNATVYYTITYTVVMTVILALAPLFALVVLLTLVTNWTQFGFVATPLKFDLQKLDPIKGFGNIFGLKKAGEALKLTFKLIIIMSVMVIVMLLTGEDFLRMMNMGLHAALSNMVNLIIYYLGAILLIIIIFAIIDFYFTRFYYMKSLRMSKQDIKDEFKNMDGDPQVKARIRRIQMQMSMKRMMSDVPDADVVITNPTHYAVALKYDNQVDQAPKLVAKGIDFIALRIKDIAKDNDIPIIENPALARSLHDQIEISQEIPGEFYKAIAEIFAYVFELKKNKR
;
A
#
# COMPACT_ATOMS: atom_id res chain seq x y z
N MET A 1 -23.49 6.62 -18.77
CA MET A 1 -24.27 6.23 -17.57
C MET A 1 -24.73 4.77 -17.60
N ALA A 2 -24.44 3.98 -18.65
CA ALA A 2 -24.79 2.55 -18.70
C ALA A 2 -23.68 1.61 -18.16
N ASP A 3 -22.43 2.06 -18.01
CA ASP A 3 -21.31 1.21 -17.54
C ASP A 3 -21.11 1.19 -16.02
N ASP A 4 -21.91 1.95 -15.25
CA ASP A 4 -21.76 2.05 -13.79
C ASP A 4 -22.64 1.02 -13.03
N ASP A 5 -23.69 0.47 -13.66
CA ASP A 5 -24.58 -0.51 -13.03
C ASP A 5 -23.95 -1.92 -12.93
N ASP A 6 -22.97 -2.23 -13.78
CA ASP A 6 -22.26 -3.52 -13.75
C ASP A 6 -21.15 -3.57 -12.67
N LYS A 7 -20.79 -2.42 -12.07
CA LYS A 7 -19.74 -2.30 -11.06
C LYS A 7 -20.31 -2.44 -9.65
N THR A 8 -20.55 -3.69 -9.26
CA THR A 8 -21.17 -4.02 -7.97
C THR A 8 -20.15 -4.43 -6.90
N GLU A 9 -18.96 -4.88 -7.31
CA GLU A 9 -17.97 -5.47 -6.42
C GLU A 9 -17.03 -4.42 -5.81
N GLU A 10 -16.51 -4.72 -4.62
CA GLU A 10 -15.57 -3.85 -3.93
C GLU A 10 -14.20 -3.80 -4.64
N PRO A 11 -13.50 -2.64 -4.62
CA PRO A 11 -12.18 -2.52 -5.21
C PRO A 11 -11.16 -3.44 -4.51
N THR A 12 -10.31 -4.08 -5.31
CA THR A 12 -9.14 -4.82 -4.82
C THR A 12 -8.08 -3.86 -4.25
N PRO A 13 -7.15 -4.35 -3.41
CA PRO A 13 -6.05 -3.53 -2.90
C PRO A 13 -5.19 -2.92 -4.01
N LYS A 14 -4.97 -3.66 -5.10
CA LYS A 14 -4.19 -3.21 -6.25
C LYS A 14 -4.90 -2.09 -7.01
N LYS A 15 -6.22 -2.17 -7.23
CA LYS A 15 -6.99 -1.06 -7.82
C LYS A 15 -6.87 0.23 -7.01
N ILE A 16 -6.89 0.14 -5.68
CA ILE A 16 -6.71 1.29 -4.78
C ILE A 16 -5.29 1.85 -4.91
N GLU A 17 -4.28 1.00 -4.98
CA GLU A 17 -2.88 1.43 -5.15
C GLU A 17 -2.64 2.08 -6.51
N ASP A 18 -3.19 1.54 -7.58
CA ASP A 18 -3.09 2.10 -8.93
C ASP A 18 -3.80 3.46 -9.02
N ALA A 19 -4.99 3.59 -8.41
CA ALA A 19 -5.67 4.88 -8.31
C ALA A 19 -4.83 5.92 -7.54
N LYS A 20 -4.12 5.51 -6.48
CA LYS A 20 -3.18 6.39 -5.77
C LYS A 20 -1.99 6.79 -6.66
N LYS A 21 -1.41 5.86 -7.44
CA LYS A 21 -0.32 6.15 -8.39
C LYS A 21 -0.74 7.11 -9.50
N GLU A 22 -2.02 7.12 -9.86
CA GLU A 22 -2.60 8.08 -10.80
C GLU A 22 -2.93 9.45 -10.15
N GLY A 23 -2.79 9.56 -8.84
CA GLY A 23 -3.07 10.79 -8.07
C GLY A 23 -4.55 10.93 -7.66
N ASN A 24 -5.36 9.89 -7.90
CA ASN A 24 -6.74 9.83 -7.42
C ASN A 24 -6.78 9.33 -5.98
N VAL A 25 -6.79 10.27 -5.04
CA VAL A 25 -6.74 10.01 -3.60
C VAL A 25 -8.02 10.43 -2.90
N ASN A 26 -8.39 9.70 -1.84
CA ASN A 26 -9.47 10.10 -0.94
C ASN A 26 -9.01 11.29 -0.10
N LYS A 27 -9.46 12.50 -0.45
CA LYS A 27 -9.12 13.73 0.26
C LYS A 27 -10.38 14.50 0.66
N SER A 28 -10.57 14.67 1.97
CA SER A 28 -11.59 15.56 2.53
C SER A 28 -10.93 16.88 2.93
N MET A 29 -11.32 17.96 2.24
CA MET A 29 -10.83 19.30 2.56
C MET A 29 -11.36 19.79 3.91
N GLU A 30 -12.58 19.39 4.29
CA GLU A 30 -13.23 19.80 5.53
C GLU A 30 -12.51 19.27 6.76
N VAL A 31 -12.02 18.02 6.74
CA VAL A 31 -11.20 17.46 7.82
C VAL A 31 -9.90 18.24 8.00
N THR A 32 -9.26 18.66 6.91
CA THR A 32 -8.03 19.47 6.99
C THR A 32 -8.34 20.85 7.59
N GLY A 33 -9.40 21.52 7.10
CA GLY A 33 -9.83 22.80 7.65
C GLY A 33 -10.22 22.73 9.13
N ALA A 34 -10.97 21.69 9.52
CA ALA A 34 -11.39 21.46 10.90
C ALA A 34 -10.21 21.23 11.84
N ALA A 35 -9.23 20.42 11.43
CA ALA A 35 -8.02 20.20 12.22
C ALA A 35 -7.21 21.49 12.41
N ILE A 36 -7.01 22.26 11.33
CA ILE A 36 -6.29 23.55 11.40
C ILE A 36 -7.01 24.52 12.34
N LEU A 37 -8.33 24.67 12.22
CA LEU A 37 -9.10 25.55 13.07
C LEU A 37 -9.11 25.09 14.53
N PHE A 38 -9.28 23.78 14.77
CA PHE A 38 -9.31 23.22 16.13
C PHE A 38 -7.97 23.40 16.85
N PHE A 39 -6.88 22.88 16.27
CA PHE A 39 -5.56 22.96 16.88
C PHE A 39 -4.99 24.39 16.85
N GLY A 40 -5.29 25.18 15.82
CA GLY A 40 -4.93 26.60 15.76
C GLY A 40 -5.63 27.41 16.85
N SER A 41 -6.90 27.13 17.12
CA SER A 41 -7.63 27.77 18.21
C SER A 41 -7.08 27.39 19.58
N ILE A 42 -6.79 26.10 19.80
CA ILE A 42 -6.13 25.63 21.03
C ILE A 42 -4.78 26.33 21.21
N TYR A 43 -3.96 26.38 20.15
CA TYR A 43 -2.69 27.07 20.19
C TYR A 43 -2.85 28.54 20.59
N LEU A 44 -3.78 29.27 19.97
CA LEU A 44 -4.05 30.65 20.33
C LEU A 44 -4.51 30.80 21.78
N LEU A 45 -5.36 29.91 22.31
CA LEU A 45 -5.80 29.97 23.70
C LEU A 45 -4.63 29.79 24.68
N PHE A 46 -3.79 28.78 24.50
CA PHE A 46 -2.68 28.48 25.42
C PHE A 46 -1.49 29.44 25.26
N PHE A 47 -1.21 29.93 24.04
CA PHE A 47 -0.08 30.81 23.76
C PHE A 47 -0.46 32.31 23.70
N SER A 48 -1.74 32.65 23.85
CA SER A 48 -2.24 34.05 23.86
C SER A 48 -1.49 34.95 24.83
N SER A 49 -1.16 34.44 26.02
CA SER A 49 -0.41 35.19 27.04
C SER A 49 0.96 35.65 26.53
N HIS A 50 1.67 34.80 25.78
CA HIS A 50 2.95 35.18 25.18
C HIS A 50 2.77 36.29 24.14
N PHE A 51 1.79 36.15 23.23
CA PHE A 51 1.47 37.19 22.25
C PHE A 51 1.14 38.52 22.91
N TRP A 52 0.31 38.49 23.96
CA TRP A 52 -0.08 39.68 24.70
C TRP A 52 1.13 40.42 25.29
N ILE A 53 2.05 39.69 25.91
CA ILE A 53 3.28 40.25 26.47
C ILE A 53 4.17 40.87 25.37
N GLN A 54 4.30 40.22 24.20
CA GLN A 54 5.10 40.76 23.11
C GLN A 54 4.49 42.03 22.51
N ILE A 55 3.17 42.07 22.34
CA ILE A 55 2.44 43.27 21.90
C ILE A 55 2.63 44.39 22.91
N GLN A 56 2.51 44.11 24.21
CA GLN A 56 2.72 45.11 25.26
C GLN A 56 4.14 45.66 25.23
N LYS A 57 5.17 44.80 25.11
CA LYS A 57 6.57 45.22 24.99
C LYS A 57 6.79 46.09 23.74
N MET A 58 6.22 45.68 22.61
CA MET A 58 6.30 46.44 21.36
C MET A 58 5.63 47.82 21.52
N MET A 59 4.45 47.89 22.13
CA MET A 59 3.76 49.16 22.38
C MET A 59 4.55 50.06 23.33
N MET A 60 5.05 49.54 24.45
CA MET A 60 5.90 50.31 25.38
C MET A 60 7.17 50.82 24.70
N TYR A 61 7.78 50.00 23.84
CA TYR A 61 8.94 50.41 23.05
C TYR A 61 8.59 51.57 22.10
N ILE A 62 7.50 51.46 21.34
CA ILE A 62 7.05 52.55 20.46
C ILE A 62 6.76 53.82 21.25
N TYR A 63 6.06 53.70 22.39
CA TYR A 63 5.70 54.84 23.22
C TYR A 63 6.90 55.51 23.90
N SER A 64 8.03 54.82 24.06
CA SER A 64 9.25 55.43 24.59
C SER A 64 9.83 56.55 23.70
N PHE A 65 9.41 56.60 22.43
CA PHE A 65 9.81 57.64 21.47
C PHE A 65 8.83 58.83 21.43
N ILE A 66 7.76 58.84 22.23
CA ILE A 66 6.84 59.99 22.31
C ILE A 66 7.62 61.20 22.83
N GLY A 67 7.57 62.31 22.07
CA GLY A 67 8.27 63.55 22.40
C GLY A 67 9.74 63.60 21.99
N GLN A 68 10.25 62.59 21.25
CA GLN A 68 11.58 62.62 20.65
C GLN A 68 11.53 62.99 19.17
N ASP A 69 12.58 63.64 18.66
CA ASP A 69 12.72 63.94 17.24
C ASP A 69 12.97 62.63 16.45
N LEU A 70 12.06 62.33 15.53
CA LEU A 70 12.15 61.15 14.68
C LEU A 70 13.11 61.39 13.53
N ASN A 71 14.32 60.82 13.61
CA ASN A 71 15.26 60.75 12.50
C ASN A 71 15.13 59.43 11.71
N ALA A 72 15.78 59.35 10.55
CA ALA A 72 15.70 58.17 9.68
C ALA A 72 16.14 56.87 10.39
N THR A 73 17.13 56.95 11.28
CA THR A 73 17.64 55.81 12.06
C THR A 73 16.62 55.31 13.07
N VAL A 74 15.96 56.21 13.79
CA VAL A 74 14.88 55.87 14.74
C VAL A 74 13.70 55.25 13.99
N TYR A 75 13.30 55.81 12.85
CA TYR A 75 12.23 55.26 12.02
C TYR A 75 12.54 53.84 11.52
N TYR A 76 13.75 53.62 11.03
CA TYR A 76 14.21 52.28 10.64
C TYR A 76 14.17 51.31 11.82
N THR A 77 14.66 51.72 12.99
CA THR A 77 14.72 50.85 14.17
C THR A 77 13.33 50.48 14.67
N ILE A 78 12.40 51.44 14.74
CA ILE A 78 10.99 51.17 15.09
C ILE A 78 10.38 50.20 14.09
N THR A 79 10.54 50.46 12.79
CA THR A 79 9.99 49.62 11.72
C THR A 79 10.54 48.20 11.80
N TYR A 80 11.85 48.03 11.94
CA TYR A 80 12.50 46.75 12.09
C TYR A 80 11.97 45.99 13.32
N THR A 81 11.89 46.64 14.48
CA THR A 81 11.38 46.01 15.71
C THR A 81 9.93 45.57 15.56
N VAL A 82 9.07 46.39 14.96
CA VAL A 82 7.65 46.04 14.72
C VAL A 82 7.55 44.85 13.78
N VAL A 83 8.22 44.91 12.62
CA VAL A 83 8.17 43.83 11.62
C VAL A 83 8.70 42.52 12.19
N MET A 84 9.87 42.55 12.85
CA MET A 84 10.46 41.35 13.44
C MET A 84 9.64 40.79 14.58
N THR A 85 9.06 41.63 15.43
CA THR A 85 8.19 41.16 16.53
C THR A 85 6.95 40.47 15.98
N VAL A 86 6.30 41.05 14.96
CA VAL A 86 5.12 40.44 14.32
C VAL A 86 5.47 39.12 13.62
N ILE A 87 6.56 39.09 12.85
CA ILE A 87 7.01 37.87 12.17
C ILE A 87 7.32 36.76 13.18
N LEU A 88 8.13 37.05 14.21
CA LEU A 88 8.52 36.05 15.21
C LEU A 88 7.34 35.60 16.06
N ALA A 89 6.39 36.48 16.35
CA ALA A 89 5.18 36.13 17.07
C ALA A 89 4.29 35.18 16.24
N LEU A 90 4.09 35.47 14.93
CA LEU A 90 3.23 34.67 14.07
C LEU A 90 3.92 33.41 13.51
N ALA A 91 5.26 33.38 13.43
CA ALA A 91 6.01 32.27 12.84
C ALA A 91 5.65 30.88 13.42
N PRO A 92 5.51 30.70 14.76
CA PRO A 92 5.08 29.43 15.32
C PRO A 92 3.67 29.01 14.90
N LEU A 93 2.74 29.96 14.76
CA LEU A 93 1.38 29.70 14.28
C LEU A 93 1.41 29.26 12.81
N PHE A 94 2.17 29.94 11.95
CA PHE A 94 2.34 29.54 10.56
C PHE A 94 3.01 28.16 10.43
N ALA A 95 4.04 27.90 11.23
CA ALA A 95 4.70 26.60 11.28
C ALA A 95 3.71 25.50 11.70
N LEU A 96 2.85 25.77 12.68
CA LEU A 96 1.79 24.86 13.09
C LEU A 96 0.79 24.59 11.95
N VAL A 97 0.34 25.62 11.22
CA VAL A 97 -0.59 25.45 10.09
C VAL A 97 0.03 24.61 8.98
N VAL A 98 1.30 24.86 8.63
CA VAL A 98 2.03 24.06 7.64
C VAL A 98 2.15 22.60 8.11
N LEU A 99 2.56 22.38 9.36
CA LEU A 99 2.68 21.05 9.95
C LEU A 99 1.35 20.32 9.92
N LEU A 100 0.27 20.94 10.41
CA LEU A 100 -1.06 20.34 10.43
C LEU A 100 -1.55 20.02 9.03
N THR A 101 -1.33 20.91 8.06
CA THR A 101 -1.69 20.65 6.66
C THR A 101 -0.95 19.42 6.13
N LEU A 102 0.35 19.30 6.40
CA LEU A 102 1.13 18.14 5.97
C LEU A 102 0.65 16.85 6.65
N VAL A 103 0.47 16.89 7.97
CA VAL A 103 0.03 15.74 8.77
C VAL A 103 -1.37 15.28 8.36
N THR A 104 -2.34 16.19 8.22
CA THR A 104 -3.71 15.80 7.83
C THR A 104 -3.74 15.20 6.44
N ASN A 105 -3.06 15.79 5.45
CA ASN A 105 -2.99 15.22 4.11
C ASN A 105 -2.29 13.84 4.12
N TRP A 106 -1.20 13.70 4.89
CA TRP A 106 -0.50 12.42 5.02
C TRP A 106 -1.39 11.35 5.66
N THR A 107 -2.12 11.66 6.73
CA THR A 107 -3.05 10.72 7.37
C THR A 107 -4.22 10.31 6.48
N GLN A 108 -4.67 11.18 5.56
CA GLN A 108 -5.81 10.88 4.69
C GLN A 108 -5.47 9.92 3.55
N PHE A 109 -4.33 10.07 2.87
CA PHE A 109 -4.03 9.27 1.69
C PHE A 109 -2.61 8.70 1.60
N GLY A 110 -1.74 9.01 2.56
CA GLY A 110 -0.35 8.56 2.54
C GLY A 110 0.57 9.49 1.74
N PHE A 111 1.80 9.04 1.51
CA PHE A 111 2.71 9.71 0.59
C PHE A 111 2.37 9.28 -0.85
N VAL A 112 2.00 10.24 -1.69
CA VAL A 112 1.72 10.02 -3.11
C VAL A 112 2.52 11.03 -3.91
N ALA A 113 3.52 10.54 -4.64
CA ALA A 113 4.30 11.33 -5.58
C ALA A 113 3.88 10.95 -7.00
N THR A 114 3.03 11.77 -7.62
CA THR A 114 2.69 11.62 -9.03
C THR A 114 3.59 12.49 -9.90
N PRO A 115 4.11 11.97 -11.03
CA PRO A 115 4.91 12.76 -11.94
C PRO A 115 4.06 13.90 -12.51
N LEU A 116 4.54 15.13 -12.38
CA LEU A 116 3.92 16.32 -12.96
C LEU A 116 3.91 16.20 -14.49
N LYS A 117 2.76 15.84 -15.05
CA LYS A 117 2.53 15.88 -16.50
C LYS A 117 2.01 17.26 -16.87
N PHE A 118 2.79 18.00 -17.66
CA PHE A 118 2.34 19.26 -18.24
C PHE A 118 1.35 18.98 -19.38
N ASP A 119 0.07 19.16 -19.10
CA ASP A 119 -1.00 18.99 -20.07
C ASP A 119 -1.62 20.36 -20.40
N LEU A 120 -1.23 20.93 -21.55
CA LEU A 120 -1.70 22.22 -22.03
C LEU A 120 -3.21 22.21 -22.37
N GLN A 121 -3.82 21.03 -22.55
CA GLN A 121 -5.26 20.94 -22.82
C GLN A 121 -6.11 21.27 -21.59
N LYS A 122 -5.53 21.22 -20.38
CA LYS A 122 -6.21 21.62 -19.14
C LYS A 122 -6.29 23.14 -18.96
N LEU A 123 -5.58 23.92 -19.78
CA LEU A 123 -5.60 25.40 -19.76
C LEU A 123 -6.67 26.01 -20.67
N ASP A 124 -7.52 25.20 -21.32
CA ASP A 124 -8.59 25.71 -22.20
C ASP A 124 -9.65 26.50 -21.39
N PRO A 125 -9.73 27.84 -21.56
CA PRO A 125 -10.63 28.67 -20.78
C PRO A 125 -12.11 28.38 -21.08
N ILE A 126 -12.45 27.94 -22.30
CA ILE A 126 -13.85 27.69 -22.70
C ILE A 126 -14.38 26.45 -21.96
N LYS A 127 -13.58 25.38 -21.88
CA LYS A 127 -13.89 24.20 -21.05
C LYS A 127 -13.88 24.53 -19.56
N GLY A 128 -12.99 25.43 -19.12
CA GLY A 128 -12.96 25.95 -17.76
C GLY A 128 -14.28 26.61 -17.35
N PHE A 129 -14.82 27.51 -18.18
CA PHE A 129 -16.11 28.17 -17.94
C PHE A 129 -17.27 27.17 -17.86
N GLY A 130 -17.33 26.20 -18.78
CA GLY A 130 -18.34 25.14 -18.73
C GLY A 130 -18.28 24.29 -17.45
N ASN A 131 -17.07 24.05 -16.93
CA ASN A 131 -16.86 23.32 -15.68
C ASN A 131 -17.27 24.13 -14.43
N ILE A 132 -17.14 25.46 -14.44
CA ILE A 132 -17.52 26.34 -13.32
C ILE A 132 -19.06 26.44 -13.20
N PHE A 133 -19.77 26.53 -14.32
CA PHE A 133 -21.24 26.62 -14.36
C PHE A 133 -21.97 25.27 -14.50
N GLY A 134 -21.24 24.16 -14.39
CA GLY A 134 -21.84 22.82 -14.48
C GLY A 134 -22.73 22.46 -13.29
N LEU A 135 -23.71 21.58 -13.51
CA LEU A 135 -24.63 21.05 -12.47
C LEU A 135 -23.90 20.52 -11.23
N LYS A 136 -22.71 19.94 -11.42
CA LYS A 136 -21.86 19.43 -10.33
C LYS A 136 -21.37 20.56 -9.42
N LYS A 137 -20.95 21.70 -9.98
CA LYS A 137 -20.52 22.89 -9.23
C LYS A 137 -21.69 23.61 -8.57
N ALA A 138 -22.86 23.65 -9.22
CA ALA A 138 -24.08 24.15 -8.59
C ALA A 138 -24.44 23.34 -7.33
N GLY A 139 -24.33 22.00 -7.38
CA GLY A 139 -24.53 21.14 -6.21
C GLY A 139 -23.50 21.35 -5.09
N GLU A 140 -22.23 21.61 -5.43
CA GLU A 140 -21.20 22.02 -4.45
C GLU A 140 -21.54 23.37 -3.82
N ALA A 141 -21.95 24.36 -4.62
CA ALA A 141 -22.33 25.68 -4.14
C ALA A 141 -23.54 25.61 -3.18
N LEU A 142 -24.58 24.85 -3.52
CA LEU A 142 -25.74 24.64 -2.63
C LEU A 142 -25.33 24.04 -1.28
N LYS A 143 -24.42 23.07 -1.27
CA LYS A 143 -23.90 22.48 -0.02
C LYS A 143 -23.14 23.51 0.82
N LEU A 144 -22.33 24.36 0.20
CA LEU A 144 -21.62 25.45 0.90
C LEU A 144 -22.60 26.50 1.45
N THR A 145 -23.60 26.90 0.67
CA THR A 145 -24.65 27.83 1.12
C THR A 145 -25.42 27.26 2.30
N PHE A 146 -25.83 25.99 2.25
CA PHE A 146 -26.51 25.33 3.36
C PHE A 146 -25.66 25.30 4.63
N LYS A 147 -24.36 24.98 4.50
CA LYS A 147 -23.40 25.05 5.60
C LYS A 147 -23.31 26.44 6.22
N LEU A 148 -23.21 27.47 5.39
CA LEU A 148 -23.17 28.86 5.84
C LEU A 148 -24.45 29.28 6.57
N ILE A 149 -25.62 28.88 6.07
CA ILE A 149 -26.91 29.15 6.73
C ILE A 149 -26.96 28.51 8.12
N ILE A 150 -26.46 27.28 8.27
CA ILE A 150 -26.39 26.61 9.58
C ILE A 150 -25.47 27.36 10.51
N ILE A 151 -24.24 27.69 10.07
CA ILE A 151 -23.27 28.43 10.89
C ILE A 151 -23.87 29.78 11.32
N MET A 152 -24.44 30.54 10.38
CA MET A 152 -25.09 31.82 10.65
C MET A 152 -26.22 31.68 11.67
N SER A 153 -27.12 30.72 11.47
CA SER A 153 -28.25 30.47 12.40
C SER A 153 -27.77 30.17 13.82
N VAL A 154 -26.75 29.30 13.96
CA VAL A 154 -26.20 28.97 15.28
C VAL A 154 -25.49 30.17 15.89
N MET A 155 -24.74 30.95 15.12
CA MET A 155 -24.08 32.16 15.62
C MET A 155 -25.08 33.23 16.08
N VAL A 156 -26.20 33.39 15.38
CA VAL A 156 -27.29 34.26 15.82
C VAL A 156 -27.88 33.76 17.14
N ILE A 157 -28.12 32.45 17.28
CA ILE A 157 -28.60 31.87 18.55
C ILE A 157 -27.61 32.12 19.68
N VAL A 158 -26.31 31.85 19.47
CA VAL A 158 -25.26 32.09 20.47
C VAL A 158 -25.21 33.58 20.85
N MET A 159 -25.37 34.48 19.88
CA MET A 159 -25.44 35.92 20.12
C MET A 159 -26.67 36.32 20.94
N LEU A 160 -27.84 35.74 20.67
CA LEU A 160 -29.04 36.00 21.46
C LEU A 160 -28.90 35.49 22.90
N LEU A 161 -28.22 34.35 23.10
CA LEU A 161 -27.97 33.78 24.43
C LEU A 161 -26.92 34.55 25.22
N THR A 162 -25.94 35.16 24.55
CA THR A 162 -24.82 35.89 25.18
C THR A 162 -24.98 37.41 25.14
N GLY A 163 -26.07 37.91 24.55
CA GLY A 163 -26.29 39.34 24.33
C GLY A 163 -26.36 40.15 25.62
N GLU A 164 -26.88 39.58 26.71
CA GLU A 164 -26.86 40.25 28.02
C GLU A 164 -25.44 40.42 28.56
N ASP A 165 -24.55 39.45 28.35
CA ASP A 165 -23.16 39.53 28.83
C ASP A 165 -22.40 40.65 28.10
N PHE A 166 -22.68 40.85 26.81
CA PHE A 166 -22.19 42.00 26.04
C PHE A 166 -22.66 43.34 26.64
N LEU A 167 -23.94 43.47 26.99
CA LEU A 167 -24.47 44.70 27.59
C LEU A 167 -23.90 44.94 28.99
N ARG A 168 -23.72 43.87 29.78
CA ARG A 168 -23.14 43.95 31.13
C ARG A 168 -21.70 44.46 31.11
N MET A 169 -20.93 44.15 30.06
CA MET A 169 -19.55 44.64 29.92
C MET A 169 -19.45 46.17 29.90
N MET A 170 -20.50 46.89 29.47
CA MET A 170 -20.51 48.37 29.48
C MET A 170 -20.42 48.95 30.90
N ASN A 171 -20.85 48.20 31.90
CA ASN A 171 -20.90 48.64 33.30
C ASN A 171 -19.81 47.96 34.16
N MET A 172 -18.90 47.19 33.54
CA MET A 172 -17.81 46.49 34.24
C MET A 172 -16.53 47.33 34.23
N GLY A 173 -15.69 47.15 35.25
CA GLY A 173 -14.31 47.66 35.21
C GLY A 173 -13.49 47.00 34.10
N LEU A 174 -12.48 47.70 33.57
CA LEU A 174 -11.71 47.29 32.38
C LEU A 174 -11.22 45.83 32.44
N HIS A 175 -10.65 45.40 33.57
CA HIS A 175 -10.12 44.04 33.70
C HIS A 175 -11.21 42.97 33.67
N ALA A 176 -12.34 43.22 34.34
CA ALA A 176 -13.49 42.31 34.34
C ALA A 176 -14.14 42.24 32.95
N ALA A 177 -14.25 43.37 32.24
CA ALA A 177 -14.74 43.42 30.87
C ALA A 177 -13.83 42.60 29.92
N LEU A 178 -12.50 42.75 30.01
CA LEU A 178 -11.56 41.96 29.21
C LEU A 178 -11.65 40.45 29.49
N SER A 179 -11.77 40.06 30.77
CA SER A 179 -11.96 38.65 31.12
C SER A 179 -13.27 38.08 30.56
N ASN A 180 -14.35 38.86 30.61
CA ASN A 180 -15.64 38.44 30.06
C ASN A 180 -15.57 38.32 28.53
N MET A 181 -14.88 39.24 27.85
CA MET A 181 -14.64 39.17 26.41
C MET A 181 -13.92 37.88 26.01
N VAL A 182 -12.90 37.46 26.77
CA VAL A 182 -12.19 36.19 26.51
C VAL A 182 -13.12 34.99 26.68
N ASN A 183 -13.97 34.98 27.72
CA ASN A 183 -14.96 33.91 27.91
C ASN A 183 -15.95 33.84 26.74
N LEU A 184 -16.47 34.98 26.29
CA LEU A 184 -17.34 35.05 25.11
C LEU A 184 -16.62 34.52 23.86
N ILE A 185 -15.37 34.93 23.62
CA ILE A 185 -14.58 34.38 22.51
C ILE A 185 -14.50 32.85 22.59
N ILE A 186 -14.26 32.28 23.77
CA ILE A 186 -14.22 30.83 23.97
C ILE A 186 -15.57 30.18 23.66
N TYR A 187 -16.69 30.75 24.09
CA TYR A 187 -18.03 30.22 23.78
C TYR A 187 -18.33 30.21 22.28
N TYR A 188 -18.08 31.33 21.59
CA TYR A 188 -18.30 31.44 20.15
C TYR A 188 -17.38 30.51 19.37
N LEU A 189 -16.11 30.46 19.75
CA LEU A 189 -15.12 29.58 19.14
C LEU A 189 -15.51 28.11 19.34
N GLY A 190 -15.93 27.73 20.55
CA GLY A 190 -16.42 26.38 20.85
C GLY A 190 -17.64 25.99 20.01
N ALA A 191 -18.60 26.90 19.85
CA ALA A 191 -19.77 26.67 19.01
C ALA A 191 -19.40 26.49 17.53
N ILE A 192 -18.53 27.33 16.98
CA ILE A 192 -18.05 27.20 15.60
C ILE A 192 -17.27 25.89 15.41
N LEU A 193 -16.36 25.56 16.32
CA LEU A 193 -15.57 24.34 16.26
C LEU A 193 -16.46 23.10 16.27
N LEU A 194 -17.48 23.05 17.13
CA LEU A 194 -18.41 21.93 17.20
C LEU A 194 -19.13 21.73 15.85
N ILE A 195 -19.64 22.80 15.25
CA ILE A 195 -20.31 22.74 13.94
C ILE A 195 -19.34 22.24 12.85
N ILE A 196 -18.13 22.78 12.81
CA ILE A 196 -17.12 22.43 11.80
C ILE A 196 -16.67 20.97 11.97
N ILE A 197 -16.51 20.49 13.20
CA ILE A 197 -16.19 19.08 13.48
C ILE A 197 -17.30 18.16 12.97
N ILE A 198 -18.57 18.50 13.22
CA ILE A 198 -19.71 17.73 12.70
C ILE A 198 -19.66 17.68 11.17
N PHE A 199 -19.46 18.81 10.51
CA PHE A 199 -19.35 18.85 9.05
C PHE A 199 -18.14 18.08 8.51
N ALA A 200 -17.00 18.12 9.19
CA ALA A 200 -15.81 17.37 8.81
C ALA A 200 -16.02 15.86 8.94
N ILE A 201 -16.70 15.41 10.00
CA ILE A 201 -17.04 13.99 10.17
C ILE A 201 -17.97 13.53 9.04
N ILE A 202 -19.03 14.29 8.76
CA ILE A 202 -19.96 14.00 7.67
C ILE A 202 -19.21 13.95 6.33
N ASP A 203 -18.43 14.98 6.02
CA ASP A 203 -17.67 15.07 4.77
C ASP A 203 -16.65 13.92 4.61
N PHE A 204 -16.00 13.51 5.71
CA PHE A 204 -15.08 12.38 5.70
C PHE A 204 -15.76 11.07 5.29
N TYR A 205 -16.91 10.75 5.90
CA TYR A 205 -17.66 9.54 5.55
C TYR A 205 -18.20 9.59 4.12
N PHE A 206 -18.77 10.73 3.71
CA PHE A 206 -19.28 10.90 2.35
C PHE A 206 -18.15 10.79 1.32
N THR A 207 -17.02 11.47 1.52
CA THR A 207 -15.90 11.44 0.58
C THR A 207 -15.31 10.03 0.50
N ARG A 208 -15.14 9.35 1.64
CA ARG A 208 -14.68 7.96 1.66
C ARG A 208 -15.64 7.01 0.94
N PHE A 209 -16.94 7.16 1.17
CA PHE A 209 -17.96 6.35 0.51
C PHE A 209 -17.97 6.58 -1.01
N TYR A 210 -17.98 7.83 -1.47
CA TYR A 210 -17.95 8.15 -2.89
C TYR A 210 -16.63 7.74 -3.57
N TYR A 211 -15.51 7.83 -2.86
CA TYR A 211 -14.22 7.34 -3.34
C TYR A 211 -14.20 5.82 -3.51
N MET A 212 -14.70 5.07 -2.53
CA MET A 212 -14.80 3.61 -2.68
C MET A 212 -15.82 3.22 -3.76
N LYS A 213 -16.92 3.96 -3.87
CA LYS A 213 -17.93 3.75 -4.93
C LYS A 213 -17.35 4.00 -6.32
N SER A 214 -16.53 5.03 -6.50
CA SER A 214 -15.90 5.33 -7.81
C SER A 214 -14.83 4.32 -8.22
N LEU A 215 -14.29 3.56 -7.26
CA LEU A 215 -13.34 2.48 -7.50
C LEU A 215 -13.99 1.10 -7.63
N ARG A 216 -15.33 0.99 -7.51
CA ARG A 216 -16.03 -0.29 -7.69
C ARG A 216 -15.70 -0.94 -9.03
N MET A 217 -15.75 -2.27 -9.02
CA MET A 217 -15.31 -3.08 -10.15
C MET A 217 -16.41 -4.05 -10.56
N SER A 218 -16.40 -4.47 -11.83
CA SER A 218 -17.25 -5.55 -12.27
C SER A 218 -16.65 -6.91 -11.87
N LYS A 219 -17.48 -7.96 -11.88
CA LYS A 219 -16.99 -9.34 -11.68
C LYS A 219 -15.93 -9.75 -12.72
N GLN A 220 -15.99 -9.17 -13.91
CA GLN A 220 -15.03 -9.45 -14.97
C GLN A 220 -13.69 -8.75 -14.70
N ASP A 221 -13.73 -7.48 -14.27
CA ASP A 221 -12.52 -6.74 -13.87
C ASP A 221 -11.74 -7.47 -12.78
N ILE A 222 -12.43 -8.00 -11.75
CA ILE A 222 -11.79 -8.79 -10.69
C ILE A 222 -11.09 -10.03 -11.27
N LYS A 223 -11.78 -10.79 -12.12
CA LYS A 223 -11.21 -12.00 -12.73
C LYS A 223 -9.97 -11.68 -13.56
N ASP A 224 -10.02 -10.60 -14.33
CA ASP A 224 -8.91 -10.20 -15.19
C ASP A 224 -7.75 -9.64 -14.36
N GLU A 225 -8.02 -8.96 -13.25
CA GLU A 225 -7.00 -8.54 -12.30
C GLU A 225 -6.30 -9.72 -11.61
N PHE A 226 -7.04 -10.74 -11.19
CA PHE A 226 -6.46 -11.98 -10.65
C PHE A 226 -5.59 -12.70 -11.70
N LYS A 227 -6.04 -12.79 -12.95
CA LYS A 227 -5.22 -13.35 -14.05
C LYS A 227 -3.93 -12.55 -14.27
N ASN A 228 -4.01 -11.22 -14.18
CA ASN A 228 -2.85 -10.35 -14.36
C ASN A 228 -1.86 -10.39 -13.19
N MET A 229 -2.32 -10.71 -11.97
CA MET A 229 -1.47 -10.83 -10.79
C MET A 229 -0.82 -12.22 -10.65
N ASP A 230 -1.61 -13.29 -10.74
CA ASP A 230 -1.14 -14.67 -10.51
C ASP A 230 -0.70 -15.40 -11.79
N GLY A 231 -0.93 -14.77 -12.95
CA GLY A 231 -0.81 -15.40 -14.27
C GLY A 231 -2.01 -16.32 -14.56
N ASP A 232 -2.22 -16.63 -15.83
CA ASP A 232 -3.30 -17.54 -16.22
C ASP A 232 -3.03 -18.95 -15.63
N PRO A 233 -3.96 -19.52 -14.84
CA PRO A 233 -3.83 -20.88 -14.31
C PRO A 233 -3.54 -21.93 -15.40
N GLN A 234 -4.08 -21.73 -16.60
CA GLN A 234 -3.83 -22.61 -17.75
C GLN A 234 -2.38 -22.52 -18.21
N VAL A 235 -1.79 -21.32 -18.21
CA VAL A 235 -0.38 -21.11 -18.56
C VAL A 235 0.52 -21.74 -17.51
N LYS A 236 0.24 -21.54 -16.21
CA LYS A 236 1.02 -22.17 -15.12
C LYS A 236 0.94 -23.69 -15.17
N ALA A 237 -0.24 -24.25 -15.43
CA ALA A 237 -0.42 -25.69 -15.61
C ALA A 237 0.32 -26.21 -16.85
N ARG A 238 0.32 -25.46 -17.96
CA ARG A 238 1.05 -25.80 -19.19
C ARG A 238 2.56 -25.81 -18.97
N ILE A 239 3.10 -24.82 -18.27
CA ILE A 239 4.52 -24.77 -17.91
C ILE A 239 4.90 -26.00 -17.08
N ARG A 240 4.11 -26.35 -16.06
CA ARG A 240 4.37 -27.54 -15.22
C ARG A 240 4.35 -28.84 -16.04
N ARG A 241 3.41 -29.00 -16.99
CA ARG A 241 3.38 -30.18 -17.89
C ARG A 241 4.62 -30.26 -18.77
N ILE A 242 5.06 -29.14 -19.35
CA ILE A 242 6.26 -29.09 -20.20
C ILE A 242 7.51 -29.43 -19.38
N GLN A 243 7.63 -28.90 -18.16
CA GLN A 243 8.74 -29.24 -17.25
C GLN A 243 8.79 -30.74 -16.93
N MET A 244 7.65 -31.36 -16.61
CA MET A 244 7.57 -32.82 -16.37
C MET A 244 7.97 -33.62 -17.61
N GLN A 245 7.49 -33.23 -18.80
CA GLN A 245 7.84 -33.91 -20.06
C GLN A 245 9.34 -33.81 -20.37
N MET A 246 9.97 -32.65 -20.16
CA MET A 246 11.40 -32.48 -20.36
C MET A 246 12.22 -33.32 -19.37
N SER A 247 11.81 -33.36 -18.10
CA SER A 247 12.45 -34.20 -17.08
C SER A 247 12.36 -35.69 -17.45
N MET A 248 11.18 -36.14 -17.88
CA MET A 248 10.97 -37.53 -18.30
C MET A 248 11.79 -37.88 -19.54
N LYS A 249 11.90 -36.96 -20.51
CA LYS A 249 12.72 -37.16 -21.72
C LYS A 249 14.20 -37.30 -21.39
N ARG A 250 14.73 -36.49 -20.46
CA ARG A 250 16.12 -36.59 -19.98
C ARG A 250 16.36 -37.90 -19.23
N MET A 251 15.47 -38.25 -18.29
CA MET A 251 15.57 -39.52 -17.58
C MET A 251 15.59 -40.72 -18.55
N MET A 252 14.77 -40.70 -19.60
CA MET A 252 14.74 -41.78 -20.60
C MET A 252 15.97 -41.78 -21.52
N SER A 253 16.63 -40.63 -21.75
CA SER A 253 17.87 -40.59 -22.52
C SER A 253 19.07 -41.12 -21.75
N ASP A 254 18.98 -41.20 -20.43
CA ASP A 254 20.06 -41.68 -19.56
C ASP A 254 19.96 -43.21 -19.29
N VAL A 255 18.83 -43.84 -19.64
CA VAL A 255 18.63 -45.29 -19.50
C VAL A 255 19.60 -46.12 -20.35
N PRO A 256 19.90 -45.78 -21.62
CA PRO A 256 20.87 -46.52 -22.44
C PRO A 256 22.29 -46.60 -21.85
N ASP A 257 22.65 -45.64 -20.99
CA ASP A 257 23.96 -45.61 -20.32
C ASP A 257 23.97 -46.40 -19.00
N ALA A 258 22.89 -47.09 -18.65
CA ALA A 258 22.79 -47.88 -17.44
C ALA A 258 23.52 -49.22 -17.57
N ASP A 259 24.14 -49.67 -16.47
CA ASP A 259 24.82 -50.96 -16.40
C ASP A 259 23.88 -52.11 -16.07
N VAL A 260 22.83 -51.83 -15.30
CA VAL A 260 21.82 -52.81 -14.88
C VAL A 260 20.48 -52.14 -14.61
N VAL A 261 19.39 -52.85 -14.93
CA VAL A 261 18.03 -52.44 -14.55
C VAL A 261 17.42 -53.47 -13.60
N ILE A 262 17.01 -53.01 -12.42
CA ILE A 262 16.36 -53.82 -11.39
C ILE A 262 14.85 -53.59 -11.47
N THR A 263 14.08 -54.66 -11.55
CA THR A 263 12.64 -54.58 -11.80
C THR A 263 11.81 -55.33 -10.77
N ASN A 264 10.61 -54.81 -10.53
CA ASN A 264 9.47 -55.53 -10.00
C ASN A 264 8.53 -55.77 -11.19
N PRO A 265 8.24 -57.02 -11.59
CA PRO A 265 7.67 -57.37 -12.90
C PRO A 265 6.54 -56.48 -13.39
N THR A 266 5.63 -56.10 -12.50
CA THR A 266 4.39 -55.40 -12.83
C THR A 266 4.38 -53.92 -12.45
N HIS A 267 5.32 -53.44 -11.61
CA HIS A 267 5.14 -52.11 -10.97
C HIS A 267 6.35 -51.19 -10.95
N TYR A 268 7.59 -51.68 -10.86
CA TYR A 268 8.76 -50.81 -10.65
C TYR A 268 9.91 -51.17 -11.58
N ALA A 269 10.62 -50.16 -12.07
CA ALA A 269 11.91 -50.33 -12.71
C ALA A 269 12.87 -49.24 -12.27
N VAL A 270 14.10 -49.63 -12.00
CA VAL A 270 15.16 -48.78 -11.50
C VAL A 270 16.44 -49.10 -12.28
N ALA A 271 17.02 -48.09 -12.92
CA ALA A 271 18.25 -48.22 -13.71
C ALA A 271 19.43 -47.63 -12.94
N LEU A 272 20.52 -48.37 -12.89
CA LEU A 272 21.73 -48.02 -12.16
C LEU A 272 22.93 -47.97 -13.10
N LYS A 273 23.83 -47.02 -12.84
CA LYS A 273 25.10 -46.85 -13.54
C LYS A 273 26.23 -46.81 -12.53
N TYR A 274 27.37 -47.42 -12.84
CA TYR A 274 28.54 -47.39 -11.99
C TYR A 274 29.83 -47.29 -12.81
N ASP A 275 30.51 -46.15 -12.69
CA ASP A 275 31.86 -45.99 -13.22
C ASP A 275 32.91 -46.18 -12.12
N ASN A 276 33.71 -47.24 -12.22
CA ASN A 276 34.74 -47.56 -11.22
C ASN A 276 35.92 -46.58 -11.17
N GLN A 277 36.04 -45.68 -12.16
CA GLN A 277 37.09 -44.64 -12.20
C GLN A 277 36.64 -43.34 -11.54
N VAL A 278 35.33 -43.10 -11.48
CA VAL A 278 34.76 -41.79 -11.12
C VAL A 278 33.82 -41.87 -9.90
N ASP A 279 33.09 -42.96 -9.75
CA ASP A 279 32.01 -43.09 -8.76
C ASP A 279 32.47 -43.87 -7.51
N GLN A 280 32.12 -43.34 -6.33
CA GLN A 280 32.33 -44.05 -5.05
C GLN A 280 31.29 -45.14 -4.83
N ALA A 281 30.09 -44.98 -5.39
CA ALA A 281 29.01 -45.95 -5.37
C ALA A 281 28.15 -45.83 -6.64
N PRO A 282 27.41 -46.88 -7.03
CA PRO A 282 26.50 -46.80 -8.18
C PRO A 282 25.46 -45.70 -8.01
N LYS A 283 25.11 -45.04 -9.12
CA LYS A 283 24.15 -43.93 -9.19
C LYS A 283 22.85 -44.36 -9.84
N LEU A 284 21.76 -43.75 -9.37
CA LEU A 284 20.43 -43.94 -9.94
C LEU A 284 20.25 -43.09 -11.21
N VAL A 285 20.16 -43.70 -12.40
CA VAL A 285 20.01 -42.91 -13.65
C VAL A 285 18.56 -42.78 -14.09
N ALA A 286 17.72 -43.77 -13.79
CA ALA A 286 16.28 -43.67 -14.04
C ALA A 286 15.50 -44.48 -13.01
N LYS A 287 14.28 -44.02 -12.68
CA LYS A 287 13.32 -44.79 -11.92
C LYS A 287 11.91 -44.53 -12.43
N GLY A 288 11.04 -45.53 -12.34
CA GLY A 288 9.67 -45.39 -12.82
C GLY A 288 8.71 -46.42 -12.21
N ILE A 289 7.43 -46.05 -12.25
CA ILE A 289 6.31 -46.90 -11.85
C ILE A 289 5.44 -47.21 -13.09
N ASP A 290 4.83 -48.40 -13.12
CA ASP A 290 3.85 -48.86 -14.10
C ASP A 290 4.28 -48.59 -15.56
N PHE A 291 3.64 -47.65 -16.25
CA PHE A 291 3.95 -47.33 -17.65
C PHE A 291 5.39 -46.85 -17.84
N ILE A 292 5.91 -46.05 -16.90
CA ILE A 292 7.30 -45.58 -16.94
C ILE A 292 8.25 -46.76 -16.74
N ALA A 293 7.92 -47.68 -15.82
CA ALA A 293 8.70 -48.88 -15.60
C ALA A 293 8.76 -49.77 -16.85
N LEU A 294 7.62 -49.93 -17.55
CA LEU A 294 7.57 -50.67 -18.81
C LEU A 294 8.49 -50.03 -19.86
N ARG A 295 8.42 -48.70 -20.01
CA ARG A 295 9.28 -47.95 -20.93
C ARG A 295 10.77 -48.09 -20.63
N ILE A 296 11.17 -48.07 -19.34
CA ILE A 296 12.56 -48.28 -18.94
C ILE A 296 13.00 -49.69 -19.33
N LYS A 297 12.15 -50.71 -19.11
CA LYS A 297 12.43 -52.10 -19.51
C LYS A 297 12.56 -52.24 -21.03
N ASP A 298 11.73 -51.58 -21.81
CA ASP A 298 11.78 -51.64 -23.27
C ASP A 298 13.09 -51.01 -23.78
N ILE A 299 13.46 -49.83 -23.29
CA ILE A 299 14.74 -49.19 -23.65
C ILE A 299 15.93 -50.05 -23.21
N ALA A 300 15.85 -50.67 -22.02
CA ALA A 300 16.89 -51.56 -21.53
C ALA A 300 17.07 -52.80 -22.42
N LYS A 301 15.97 -53.39 -22.89
CA LYS A 301 16.00 -54.50 -23.87
C LYS A 301 16.59 -54.06 -25.21
N ASP A 302 16.19 -52.91 -25.72
CA ASP A 302 16.66 -52.38 -27.00
C ASP A 302 18.17 -52.05 -26.99
N ASN A 303 18.76 -51.81 -25.82
CA ASN A 303 20.18 -51.51 -25.63
C ASN A 303 20.97 -52.65 -24.99
N ASP A 304 20.40 -53.87 -24.94
CA ASP A 304 21.05 -55.06 -24.34
C ASP A 304 21.51 -54.90 -22.88
N ILE A 305 20.84 -54.03 -22.12
CA ILE A 305 21.12 -53.82 -20.70
C ILE A 305 20.52 -54.97 -19.88
N PRO A 306 21.30 -55.64 -19.02
CA PRO A 306 20.80 -56.71 -18.17
C PRO A 306 19.65 -56.27 -17.26
N ILE A 307 18.54 -57.00 -17.33
CA ILE A 307 17.35 -56.79 -16.49
C ILE A 307 17.32 -57.88 -15.41
N ILE A 308 17.40 -57.47 -14.14
CA ILE A 308 17.36 -58.35 -12.98
C ILE A 308 16.04 -58.16 -12.24
N GLU A 309 15.37 -59.27 -11.95
CA GLU A 309 14.13 -59.24 -11.21
C GLU A 309 14.43 -59.31 -9.70
N ASN A 310 14.15 -58.22 -8.99
CA ASN A 310 14.21 -58.19 -7.53
C ASN A 310 13.13 -57.23 -7.02
N PRO A 311 11.90 -57.72 -6.76
CA PRO A 311 10.76 -56.90 -6.42
C PRO A 311 10.93 -56.05 -5.16
N ALA A 312 11.62 -56.60 -4.15
CA ALA A 312 11.86 -55.92 -2.87
C ALA A 312 12.86 -54.77 -3.05
N LEU A 313 13.99 -55.04 -3.71
CA LEU A 313 15.02 -54.04 -3.94
C LEU A 313 14.56 -52.94 -4.89
N ALA A 314 13.85 -53.27 -5.97
CA ALA A 314 13.32 -52.28 -6.92
C ALA A 314 12.38 -51.28 -6.23
N ARG A 315 11.53 -51.75 -5.31
CA ARG A 315 10.62 -50.88 -4.54
C ARG A 315 11.39 -49.99 -3.57
N SER A 316 12.31 -50.56 -2.81
CA SER A 316 13.12 -49.80 -1.84
C SER A 316 13.97 -48.73 -2.51
N LEU A 317 14.64 -49.05 -3.63
CA LEU A 317 15.45 -48.08 -4.37
C LEU A 317 14.59 -46.96 -4.99
N HIS A 318 13.41 -47.31 -5.51
CA HIS A 318 12.48 -46.33 -6.07
C HIS A 318 12.02 -45.31 -5.02
N ASP A 319 11.70 -45.78 -3.82
CA ASP A 319 11.10 -44.95 -2.77
C ASP A 319 12.13 -44.11 -2.02
N GLN A 320 13.36 -44.60 -1.86
CA GLN A 320 14.37 -43.97 -0.99
C GLN A 320 15.43 -43.12 -1.72
N ILE A 321 15.58 -43.26 -3.04
CA ILE A 321 16.69 -42.65 -3.79
C ILE A 321 16.16 -41.81 -4.94
N GLU A 322 16.64 -40.58 -5.10
CA GLU A 322 16.30 -39.74 -6.25
C GLU A 322 17.25 -39.96 -7.44
N ILE A 323 16.81 -39.54 -8.64
CA ILE A 323 17.60 -39.65 -9.86
C ILE A 323 18.89 -38.82 -9.70
N SER A 324 19.99 -39.33 -10.23
CA SER A 324 21.36 -38.80 -10.13
C SER A 324 21.98 -38.84 -8.72
N GLN A 325 21.37 -39.53 -7.76
CA GLN A 325 21.97 -39.76 -6.44
C GLN A 325 22.70 -41.10 -6.36
N GLU A 326 23.75 -41.13 -5.55
CA GLU A 326 24.47 -42.36 -5.19
C GLU A 326 23.63 -43.21 -4.23
N ILE A 327 23.77 -44.52 -4.36
CA ILE A 327 23.05 -45.46 -3.51
C ILE A 327 23.56 -45.37 -2.05
N PRO A 328 22.69 -45.39 -1.03
CA PRO A 328 23.09 -45.46 0.37
C PRO A 328 23.79 -46.79 0.74
N GLY A 329 24.67 -46.73 1.74
CA GLY A 329 25.47 -47.89 2.18
C GLY A 329 24.65 -49.13 2.58
N GLU A 330 23.40 -48.95 3.00
CA GLU A 330 22.48 -50.04 3.37
C GLU A 330 22.20 -51.02 2.21
N PHE A 331 22.27 -50.53 0.97
CA PHE A 331 22.00 -51.35 -0.22
C PHE A 331 23.27 -51.92 -0.86
N TYR A 332 24.47 -51.55 -0.40
CA TYR A 332 25.74 -51.93 -1.05
C TYR A 332 25.90 -53.43 -1.22
N LYS A 333 25.52 -54.21 -0.20
CA LYS A 333 25.65 -55.67 -0.27
C LYS A 333 24.77 -56.26 -1.38
N ALA A 334 23.50 -55.86 -1.45
CA ALA A 334 22.55 -56.35 -2.44
C ALA A 334 22.90 -55.86 -3.86
N ILE A 335 23.41 -54.64 -3.98
CA ILE A 335 23.84 -54.07 -5.27
C ILE A 335 25.14 -54.72 -5.75
N ALA A 336 26.11 -54.96 -4.88
CA ALA A 336 27.36 -55.63 -5.23
C ALA A 336 27.11 -57.05 -5.76
N GLU A 337 26.16 -57.79 -5.18
CA GLU A 337 25.75 -59.11 -5.66
C GLU A 337 25.15 -59.05 -7.07
N ILE A 338 24.29 -58.05 -7.33
CA ILE A 338 23.70 -57.82 -8.66
C ILE A 338 24.75 -57.44 -9.69
N PHE A 339 25.66 -56.51 -9.36
CA PHE A 339 26.73 -56.11 -10.26
C PHE A 339 27.70 -57.28 -10.53
N ALA A 340 28.07 -58.06 -9.51
CA ALA A 340 28.91 -59.25 -9.69
C ALA A 340 28.27 -60.27 -10.65
N TYR A 341 26.97 -60.53 -10.49
CA TYR A 341 26.21 -61.39 -11.39
C TYR A 341 26.16 -60.85 -12.83
N VAL A 342 25.96 -59.54 -12.99
CA VAL A 342 25.99 -58.87 -14.32
C VAL A 342 27.38 -58.96 -14.96
N PHE A 343 28.46 -58.80 -14.19
CA PHE A 343 29.83 -58.97 -14.68
C PHE A 343 30.10 -60.40 -15.15
N GLU A 344 29.62 -61.42 -14.41
CA GLU A 344 29.74 -62.82 -14.81
C GLU A 344 28.94 -63.14 -16.07
N LEU A 345 27.71 -62.62 -16.19
CA LEU A 345 26.89 -62.72 -17.41
C LEU A 345 27.55 -62.08 -18.63
N LYS A 346 28.17 -60.89 -18.46
CA LYS A 346 28.93 -60.23 -19.54
C LYS A 346 30.19 -61.00 -19.92
N LYS A 347 30.84 -61.69 -18.96
CA LYS A 347 32.03 -62.52 -19.20
C LYS A 347 31.70 -63.82 -19.95
N ASN A 348 30.55 -64.43 -19.68
CA ASN A 348 30.10 -65.67 -20.35
C ASN A 348 29.43 -65.44 -21.72
N LYS A 349 29.10 -64.19 -22.07
CA LYS A 349 28.56 -63.78 -23.39
C LYS A 349 29.66 -63.39 -24.41
N ARG A 350 30.94 -63.33 -24.00
CA ARG A 350 32.11 -63.21 -24.87
C ARG A 350 32.71 -64.58 -25.11
#